data_AF-A0A7C5LQP5-F1
#
_entry.id   AF-A0A7C5LQP5-F1
#
_cell.length_a   1.000
_cell.length_b   1.000
_cell.length_c   1.000
_cell.angle_alpha   90.00
_cell.angle_beta   90.00
_cell.angle_gamma   90.00
#
_symmetry.space_group_name_H-M   'P 1'
#
loop_
_entity.id
_entity.type
_entity.pdbx_description
1 polymer ?
#
loop_
_entity_poly.entity_id
_entity_poly.type
_entity_poly.pdbx_seq_one_letter_code
_entity_poly.pdbx_strand_id
1 'polypeptide(L)' 'MDLKALIFDVDGTLAETEEAHRAAFNTVFERHGLGWHWTMSDYRELLKTTGGKERMRAHQAGLPEGTRRLTDAEIAAL' A
#
# COMPACT_ATOMS: atom_id res chain seq x y z
N MET A 1 -37.77 16.25 -0.57
CA MET A 1 -36.50 16.18 0.20
C MET A 1 -35.39 16.34 -0.81
N ASP A 2 -34.62 17.41 -0.70
CA ASP A 2 -33.52 17.67 -1.64
C ASP A 2 -32.22 17.17 -1.06
N LEU A 3 -31.44 16.48 -1.88
CA LEU A 3 -30.11 16.00 -1.52
C LEU A 3 -29.21 17.19 -1.15
N LYS A 4 -28.70 17.21 0.10
CA LYS A 4 -27.88 18.31 0.61
C LYS A 4 -26.37 18.09 0.45
N ALA A 5 -25.93 16.83 0.40
CA ALA A 5 -24.53 16.49 0.21
C ALA A 5 -24.36 15.05 -0.32
N LEU A 6 -23.27 14.82 -1.03
CA LEU A 6 -22.71 13.52 -1.38
C LEU A 6 -21.23 13.53 -1.01
N ILE A 7 -20.77 12.52 -0.28
CA ILE A 7 -19.36 12.34 0.07
C ILE A 7 -18.90 11.12 -0.72
N PHE A 8 -17.90 11.32 -1.56
CA PHE A 8 -17.28 10.27 -2.34
C PHE A 8 -15.94 9.90 -1.72
N ASP A 9 -15.71 8.61 -1.58
CA ASP A 9 -14.36 8.09 -1.48
C ASP A 9 -13.63 8.31 -2.82
N VAL A 10 -12.30 8.19 -2.83
CA VAL A 10 -11.47 8.45 -4.01
C VAL A 10 -11.17 7.15 -4.73
N ASP A 11 -10.39 6.28 -4.09
CA ASP A 11 -9.84 5.08 -4.69
C ASP A 11 -10.93 4.02 -4.87
N GLY A 12 -11.05 3.48 -6.08
CA GLY A 12 -12.11 2.51 -6.43
C GLY A 12 -13.53 3.09 -6.50
N THR A 13 -13.72 4.36 -6.12
CA THR A 13 -15.03 5.05 -6.17
C THR A 13 -15.10 6.08 -7.28
N LEU A 14 -14.17 7.04 -7.34
CA LEU A 14 -14.09 7.99 -8.46
C LEU A 14 -13.41 7.37 -9.68
N ALA A 15 -12.44 6.49 -9.46
CA ALA A 15 -11.74 5.74 -10.49
C ALA A 15 -11.12 4.46 -9.90
N GLU A 16 -10.88 3.45 -10.74
CA GLU A 16 -10.07 2.30 -10.37
C GLU A 16 -8.58 2.69 -10.39
N THR A 17 -8.00 2.88 -9.21
CA THR A 17 -6.63 3.42 -9.02
C THR A 17 -5.68 2.41 -8.39
N GLU A 18 -6.16 1.25 -7.92
CA GLU A 18 -5.35 0.38 -7.07
C GLU A 18 -4.20 -0.28 -7.83
N GLU A 19 -4.37 -0.53 -9.11
CA GLU A 19 -3.29 -1.05 -9.95
C GLU A 19 -2.18 -0.01 -10.18
N ALA A 20 -2.53 1.27 -10.29
CA ALA A 20 -1.54 2.34 -10.36
C ALA A 20 -0.77 2.50 -9.03
N HIS A 21 -1.46 2.38 -7.90
CA HIS A 21 -0.83 2.35 -6.58
C HIS A 21 0.14 1.17 -6.43
N ARG A 22 -0.29 -0.05 -6.83
CA ARG A 22 0.55 -1.25 -6.79
C ARG A 22 1.83 -1.09 -7.63
N ALA A 23 1.70 -0.54 -8.84
CA ALA A 23 2.84 -0.27 -9.71
C ALA A 23 3.80 0.77 -9.10
N ALA A 24 3.27 1.81 -8.46
CA ALA A 24 4.06 2.83 -7.78
C ALA A 24 4.85 2.25 -6.58
N PHE A 25 4.20 1.43 -5.74
CA PHE A 25 4.88 0.72 -4.65
C PHE A 25 6.05 -0.12 -5.15
N ASN A 26 5.81 -0.98 -6.14
CA ASN A 26 6.84 -1.85 -6.69
C ASN A 26 8.02 -1.06 -7.29
N THR A 27 7.73 0.07 -7.94
CA THR A 27 8.76 0.97 -8.47
C THR A 27 9.61 1.57 -7.35
N VAL A 28 8.99 2.00 -6.25
CA VAL A 28 9.72 2.54 -5.09
C VAL A 28 10.54 1.46 -4.41
N PHE A 29 10.00 0.26 -4.24
CA PHE A 29 10.73 -0.86 -3.62
C PHE A 29 11.96 -1.26 -4.43
N GLU A 30 11.84 -1.28 -5.77
CA GLU A 30 12.96 -1.52 -6.67
C GLU A 30 14.02 -0.43 -6.55
N ARG A 31 13.63 0.85 -6.59
CA ARG A 31 14.56 2.00 -6.46
C ARG A 31 15.34 1.99 -5.15
N HIS A 32 14.71 1.55 -4.07
CA HIS A 32 15.34 1.47 -2.75
C HIS A 32 15.98 0.10 -2.44
N GLY A 33 15.96 -0.84 -3.40
CA GLY A 33 16.61 -2.15 -3.25
C GLY A 33 16.02 -3.00 -2.12
N LEU A 34 14.72 -2.85 -1.83
CA LEU A 34 14.07 -3.56 -0.71
C LEU A 34 13.88 -5.06 -0.97
N GLY A 35 13.99 -5.49 -2.23
CA GLY A 35 13.72 -6.88 -2.63
C GLY A 35 12.24 -7.26 -2.54
N TRP A 36 11.35 -6.31 -2.28
CA TRP A 36 9.91 -6.53 -2.24
C TRP A 36 9.32 -6.37 -3.63
N HIS A 37 8.38 -7.25 -3.96
CA HIS A 37 7.55 -7.14 -5.15
C HIS A 37 6.17 -7.69 -4.84
N TRP A 38 5.17 -6.81 -4.83
CA TRP A 38 3.78 -7.21 -4.58
C TRP A 38 3.09 -7.57 -5.89
N THR A 39 2.74 -8.85 -6.00
CA THR A 39 1.86 -9.34 -7.05
C THR A 39 0.43 -8.85 -6.83
N MET A 40 -0.45 -9.04 -7.81
CA MET A 40 -1.88 -8.71 -7.64
C MET A 40 -2.52 -9.49 -6.48
N SER A 41 -2.12 -10.74 -6.25
CA SER A 41 -2.61 -11.55 -5.13
C SER A 41 -2.12 -11.00 -3.78
N ASP A 42 -0.84 -10.64 -3.69
CA ASP A 42 -0.30 -10.06 -2.45
C ASP A 42 -1.00 -8.73 -2.15
N TYR A 43 -1.15 -7.89 -3.17
CA TYR A 43 -1.76 -6.58 -3.03
C TYR A 43 -3.24 -6.68 -2.63
N ARG A 44 -4.00 -7.65 -3.19
CA ARG A 44 -5.39 -7.89 -2.77
C ARG A 44 -5.52 -8.20 -1.28
N GLU A 45 -4.60 -8.98 -0.73
CA GLU A 45 -4.59 -9.27 0.71
C GLU A 45 -4.19 -8.04 1.52
N LEU A 46 -3.18 -7.31 1.05
CA LEU A 46 -2.68 -6.08 1.67
C LEU A 46 -3.68 -4.92 1.63
N LEU A 47 -4.62 -4.89 0.67
CA LEU A 47 -5.69 -3.90 0.59
C LEU A 47 -6.65 -3.95 1.79
N LYS A 48 -6.69 -5.06 2.54
CA LYS A 48 -7.44 -5.16 3.81
C LYS A 48 -6.89 -4.22 4.89
N THR A 49 -5.64 -3.78 4.76
CA THR A 49 -5.03 -2.74 5.59
C THR A 49 -5.12 -1.41 4.85
N THR A 50 -5.83 -0.43 5.40
CA THR A 50 -5.92 0.92 4.81
C THR A 50 -4.65 1.73 5.10
N GLY A 51 -4.29 2.64 4.20
CA GLY A 51 -3.09 3.47 4.32
C GLY A 51 -1.81 2.78 3.83
N GLY A 52 -1.02 3.50 3.02
CA GLY A 52 0.18 2.93 2.38
C GLY A 52 1.28 2.51 3.38
N LYS A 53 1.50 3.31 4.43
CA LYS A 53 2.51 3.03 5.45
C LYS A 53 2.12 1.85 6.31
N GLU A 54 0.85 1.79 6.71
CA GLU A 54 0.26 0.71 7.48
C GLU A 54 0.32 -0.60 6.69
N ARG A 55 0.04 -0.54 5.38
CA ARG A 55 0.16 -1.68 4.46
C ARG A 55 1.58 -2.23 4.38
N MET A 56 2.58 -1.34 4.32
CA MET A 56 3.98 -1.75 4.39
C MET A 56 4.34 -2.39 5.73
N ARG A 57 3.83 -1.87 6.86
CA ARG A 57 4.01 -2.50 8.17
C ARG A 57 3.36 -3.88 8.23
N ALA A 58 2.16 -4.04 7.67
CA ALA A 58 1.48 -5.32 7.59
C ALA A 58 2.28 -6.35 6.78
N HIS A 59 2.85 -5.94 5.64
CA HIS A 59 3.75 -6.80 4.86
C HIS A 59 4.97 -7.25 5.69
N GLN A 60 5.62 -6.34 6.39
CA GLN A 60 6.79 -6.65 7.22
C GLN A 60 6.51 -7.58 8.40
N ALA A 61 5.28 -7.60 8.90
CA ALA A 61 4.85 -8.52 9.94
C ALA A 61 4.79 -9.98 9.44
N GLY A 62 4.57 -10.18 8.13
CA GLY A 62 4.56 -11.51 7.50
C GLY A 62 5.94 -12.00 7.03
N LEU A 63 6.99 -11.18 7.13
CA LEU A 63 8.34 -11.59 6.73
C LEU A 63 8.95 -12.60 7.73
N PRO A 64 9.84 -13.49 7.26
CA PRO A 64 10.52 -14.45 8.13
C PRO A 64 11.22 -13.79 9.33
N GLU A 65 11.28 -14.51 10.44
CA GLU A 65 11.98 -14.05 11.63
C GLU A 65 13.46 -13.76 11.34
N GLY A 66 13.98 -12.67 11.90
CA GLY A 66 15.34 -12.18 11.62
C GLY A 66 15.48 -11.32 10.36
N THR A 67 14.43 -11.19 9.53
CA THR A 67 14.45 -10.24 8.40
C THR A 67 14.48 -8.81 8.92
N ARG A 68 15.35 -7.95 8.37
CA ARG A 68 15.38 -6.52 8.72
C ARG A 68 14.05 -5.88 8.39
N ARG A 69 13.49 -5.15 9.37
CA ARG A 69 12.31 -4.32 9.19
C ARG A 69 12.71 -2.84 9.14
N LEU A 70 12.14 -2.11 8.20
CA LEU A 70 12.15 -0.66 8.12
C LEU A 70 11.40 -0.07 9.30
N THR A 71 11.99 0.96 9.89
CA THR A 71 11.37 1.86 10.86
C THR A 71 10.34 2.77 10.21
N ASP A 72 9.50 3.40 11.01
CA ASP A 72 8.52 4.38 10.52
C ASP A 72 9.16 5.56 9.79
N ALA A 73 10.34 6.00 10.23
CA ALA A 73 11.09 7.06 9.57
C ALA A 73 11.63 6.60 8.20
N GLU A 74 12.12 5.35 8.11
CA GLU A 74 12.57 4.78 6.84
C GLU A 74 11.40 4.60 5.87
N ILE A 75 10.24 4.09 6.33
CA ILE A 75 9.02 3.97 5.53
C ILE A 75 8.56 5.33 5.01
N ALA A 76 8.63 6.38 5.83
CA ALA A 76 8.22 7.73 5.43
C ALA A 76 9.20 8.41 4.45
N ALA A 77 10.42 7.87 4.29
CA ALA A 77 11.47 8.42 3.45
C ALA A 77 11.61 7.70 2.09
N LEU A 78 10.77 6.70 1.82
CA LEU A 78 10.63 6.04 0.52
C LEU A 78 9.77 6.87 -0.44
#